data_AF-A0A6A3LNU8-F1
#
_entry.id   AF-A0A6A3LNU8-F1
#
_cell.length_a   1.000
_cell.length_b   1.000
_cell.length_c   1.000
_cell.angle_alpha   90.00
_cell.angle_beta   90.00
_cell.angle_gamma   90.00
#
_symmetry.space_group_name_H-M   'P 1'
#
loop_
_entity.id
_entity.type
_entity.pdbx_description
1 polymer ?
#
loop_
_entity_poly.entity_id
_entity_poly.type
_entity_poly.pdbx_seq_one_letter_code
_entity_poly.pdbx_strand_id
1 'polypeptide(L)'
;MKDKEAFLAKEVDRMRDEIQHLERMKFLASKEDLTGTSPLRLVAEYFNLFRHGLDVQDLDGSTPLRLDKDHAQKRYLQRVMASDVASNRGFGVQALLVDWRSLSLRHDKLELALAKLDYGVKDVVVADAKIYTTESQNACSTRYLLV
;
A
#
# COMPACT_ATOMS: atom_id res chain seq x y z
N MET A 1 -9.48 45.88 5.56
CA MET A 1 -9.26 45.29 6.91
C MET A 1 -9.68 43.83 6.96
N LYS A 2 -10.91 43.49 6.50
CA LYS A 2 -11.41 42.11 6.38
C LYS A 2 -10.52 41.11 5.62
N ASP A 3 -9.86 41.54 4.54
CA ASP A 3 -9.06 40.62 3.72
C ASP A 3 -7.79 40.11 4.41
N LYS A 4 -7.22 40.91 5.31
CA LYS A 4 -6.04 40.52 6.10
C LYS A 4 -6.40 39.48 7.17
N GLU A 5 -7.57 39.62 7.79
CA GLU A 5 -8.08 38.65 8.78
C GLU A 5 -8.38 37.29 8.15
N ALA A 6 -8.96 37.28 6.95
CA ALA A 6 -9.24 36.06 6.20
C ALA A 6 -7.95 35.36 5.72
N PHE A 7 -6.93 36.12 5.34
CA PHE A 7 -5.62 35.59 4.98
C PHE A 7 -4.91 34.97 6.19
N LEU A 8 -4.91 35.67 7.33
CA LEU A 8 -4.31 35.18 8.57
C LEU A 8 -5.01 33.92 9.09
N ALA A 9 -6.33 33.83 8.99
CA ALA A 9 -7.07 32.62 9.37
C ALA A 9 -6.65 31.40 8.55
N LYS A 10 -6.53 31.55 7.21
CA LYS A 10 -6.05 30.47 6.33
C LYS A 10 -4.62 30.06 6.65
N GLU A 11 -3.77 31.01 7.00
CA GLU A 11 -2.38 30.74 7.34
C GLU A 11 -2.26 29.97 8.66
N VAL A 12 -3.05 30.35 9.66
CA VAL A 12 -3.13 29.66 10.95
C VAL A 12 -3.66 28.23 10.77
N ASP A 13 -4.68 28.03 9.93
CA ASP A 13 -5.22 26.71 9.64
C ASP A 13 -4.19 25.83 8.90
N ARG A 14 -3.47 26.40 7.91
CA ARG A 14 -2.38 25.68 7.24
C ARG A 14 -1.27 25.27 8.21
N MET A 15 -0.88 26.17 9.12
CA MET A 15 0.14 25.87 10.12
C MET A 15 -0.34 24.81 11.11
N ARG A 16 -1.62 24.79 11.48
CA ARG A 16 -2.19 23.73 12.32
C ARG A 16 -2.19 22.38 11.62
N ASP A 17 -2.56 22.34 10.34
CA ASP A 17 -2.53 21.12 9.53
C ASP A 17 -1.11 20.56 9.42
N GLU A 18 -0.13 21.45 9.23
CA GLU A 18 1.29 21.11 9.14
C GLU A 18 1.84 20.60 10.49
N ILE A 19 1.49 21.26 11.61
CA ILE A 19 1.82 20.80 12.96
C ILE A 19 1.22 19.41 13.22
N GLN A 20 -0.05 19.19 12.90
CA GLN A 20 -0.68 17.88 13.08
C GLN A 20 -0.06 16.81 12.18
N HIS A 21 0.35 17.16 10.96
CA HIS A 21 1.06 16.25 10.07
C HIS A 21 2.43 15.86 10.65
N LEU A 22 3.20 16.84 11.13
CA LEU A 22 4.50 16.61 11.76
C LEU A 22 4.38 15.83 13.07
N GLU A 23 3.36 16.09 13.89
CA GLU A 23 3.08 15.32 15.12
C GLU A 23 2.71 13.86 14.81
N ARG A 24 1.92 13.61 13.75
CA ARG A 24 1.66 12.25 13.27
C ARG A 24 2.93 11.56 12.80
N MET A 25 3.77 12.25 12.03
CA MET A 25 5.06 11.70 11.58
C MET A 25 5.98 11.39 12.77
N LYS A 26 6.05 12.30 13.75
CA LYS A 26 6.84 12.12 14.97
C LYS A 26 6.30 10.98 15.83
N PHE A 27 4.99 10.82 15.95
CA PHE A 27 4.37 9.71 16.67
C PHE A 27 4.71 8.37 16.03
N LEU A 28 4.65 8.27 14.70
CA LEU A 28 5.07 7.09 13.95
C LEU A 28 6.55 6.79 14.12
N ALA A 29 7.41 7.82 14.06
CA ALA A 29 8.86 7.67 14.28
C ALA A 29 9.22 7.31 15.73
N SER A 30 8.47 7.81 16.72
CA SER A 30 8.72 7.54 18.15
C SER A 30 8.32 6.13 18.60
N LYS A 31 7.48 5.44 17.81
CA LYS A 31 7.10 4.04 18.04
C LYS A 31 8.02 3.04 17.33
N GLU A 32 9.03 3.48 16.58
CA GLU A 32 10.13 2.62 16.14
C GLU A 32 11.09 2.38 17.31
N ASP A 33 10.65 1.54 18.24
CA ASP A 33 11.59 0.77 19.06
C ASP A 33 12.13 -0.39 18.19
N LEU A 34 13.43 -0.30 17.93
CA LEU A 34 14.17 -1.07 16.94
C LEU A 34 14.52 -2.44 17.51
N THR A 35 13.79 -3.49 17.12
CA THR A 35 14.29 -4.89 17.02
C THR A 35 13.27 -5.87 16.42
N GLY A 36 11.97 -5.57 16.47
CA GLY A 36 10.92 -6.34 15.78
C GLY A 36 10.51 -5.66 14.47
N THR A 37 10.34 -6.41 13.39
CA THR A 37 9.77 -5.84 12.16
C THR A 37 8.31 -5.48 12.41
N SER A 38 8.03 -4.20 12.66
CA SER A 38 6.68 -3.69 12.95
C SER A 38 5.69 -4.08 11.83
N PRO A 39 4.49 -4.62 12.14
CA PRO A 39 3.48 -4.98 11.13
C PRO A 39 3.15 -3.83 10.17
N LEU A 40 3.10 -2.58 10.67
CA LEU A 40 2.89 -1.41 9.81
C LEU A 40 4.02 -1.23 8.78
N ARG A 41 5.26 -1.47 9.19
CA ARG A 41 6.41 -1.34 8.30
C ARG A 41 6.39 -2.41 7.21
N LEU A 42 6.00 -3.64 7.57
CA LEU A 42 5.77 -4.71 6.59
C LEU A 42 4.70 -4.28 5.59
N VAL A 43 3.53 -3.85 6.05
CA VAL A 43 2.46 -3.43 5.14
C VAL A 43 2.90 -2.26 4.25
N ALA A 44 3.58 -1.25 4.78
CA ALA A 44 4.11 -0.15 3.98
C ALA A 44 5.10 -0.62 2.89
N GLU A 45 5.98 -1.56 3.22
CA GLU A 45 6.92 -2.16 2.28
C GLU A 45 6.19 -2.98 1.19
N TYR A 46 5.15 -3.73 1.55
CA TYR A 46 4.27 -4.41 0.59
C TYR A 46 3.69 -3.42 -0.43
N PHE A 47 3.08 -2.32 0.03
CA PHE A 47 2.48 -1.33 -0.88
C PHE A 47 3.52 -0.66 -1.77
N ASN A 48 4.71 -0.39 -1.25
CA ASN A 48 5.79 0.20 -2.04
C ASN A 48 6.33 -0.78 -3.10
N LEU A 49 6.51 -2.04 -2.72
CA LEU A 49 7.06 -3.08 -3.60
C LEU A 49 6.11 -3.45 -4.75
N PHE A 50 4.80 -3.34 -4.53
CA PHE A 50 3.77 -3.58 -5.53
C PHE A 50 3.15 -2.29 -6.10
N ARG A 51 3.80 -1.13 -5.90
CA ARG A 51 3.29 0.19 -6.32
C ARG A 51 2.86 0.21 -7.78
N HIS A 52 3.61 -0.47 -8.65
CA HIS A 52 3.35 -0.52 -10.10
C HIS A 52 2.83 -1.88 -10.57
N GLY A 53 2.29 -2.68 -9.65
CA GLY A 53 1.87 -4.05 -9.92
C GLY A 53 3.02 -5.05 -9.83
N LEU A 54 2.89 -6.15 -10.55
CA LEU A 54 3.87 -7.23 -10.60
C LEU A 54 5.00 -6.86 -11.58
N ASP A 55 6.24 -6.90 -11.11
CA ASP A 55 7.42 -6.52 -11.88
C ASP A 55 7.95 -7.69 -12.71
N VAL A 56 7.39 -7.90 -13.91
CA VAL A 56 7.84 -8.95 -14.84
C VAL A 56 7.97 -8.37 -16.23
N GLN A 57 9.09 -8.67 -16.91
CA GLN A 57 9.42 -8.10 -18.22
C GLN A 57 8.46 -8.55 -19.34
N ASP A 58 7.83 -9.72 -19.21
CA ASP A 58 6.88 -10.27 -20.18
C ASP A 58 5.64 -10.82 -19.47
N LEU A 59 4.79 -9.92 -18.97
CA LEU A 59 3.47 -10.30 -18.49
C LEU A 59 2.60 -10.66 -19.71
N ASP A 60 2.56 -11.94 -20.08
CA ASP A 60 1.51 -12.48 -20.95
C ASP A 60 0.35 -13.01 -20.09
N GLY A 61 -0.86 -13.16 -20.64
CA GLY A 61 -1.98 -13.80 -19.92
C GLY A 61 -2.04 -15.33 -20.08
N SER A 62 -1.27 -15.85 -21.03
CA SER A 62 -1.40 -17.19 -21.59
C SER A 62 -0.46 -18.23 -20.97
N THR A 63 0.69 -17.82 -20.44
CA THR A 63 1.61 -18.77 -19.78
C THR A 63 1.30 -18.89 -18.28
N PRO A 64 1.64 -20.01 -17.62
CA PRO A 64 1.61 -20.08 -16.17
C PRO A 64 2.60 -19.11 -15.53
N LEU A 65 2.19 -18.40 -14.46
CA LEU A 65 3.05 -17.46 -13.76
C LEU A 65 4.20 -18.21 -13.06
N ARG A 66 5.42 -18.04 -13.57
CA ARG A 66 6.64 -18.62 -13.00
C ARG A 66 7.64 -17.51 -12.71
N LEU A 67 7.64 -17.05 -11.47
CA LEU A 67 8.66 -16.13 -10.98
C LEU A 67 9.85 -16.93 -10.44
N ASP A 68 11.06 -16.44 -10.73
CA ASP A 68 12.29 -16.93 -10.13
C ASP A 68 12.15 -16.98 -8.60
N LYS A 69 12.84 -17.93 -7.96
CA LYS A 69 12.99 -17.98 -6.50
C LYS A 69 13.59 -16.67 -5.97
N ASP A 70 14.45 -16.01 -6.74
CA ASP A 70 15.09 -14.76 -6.34
C ASP A 70 14.30 -13.48 -6.65
N HIS A 71 13.12 -13.62 -7.22
CA HIS A 71 12.24 -12.49 -7.54
C HIS A 71 11.84 -11.74 -6.26
N ALA A 72 12.14 -10.44 -6.19
CA ALA A 72 12.00 -9.63 -4.97
C ALA A 72 10.58 -9.67 -4.38
N GLN A 73 9.56 -9.41 -5.20
CA GLN A 73 8.15 -9.49 -4.79
C GLN A 73 7.75 -10.86 -4.24
N LYS A 74 8.17 -11.95 -4.87
CA LYS A 74 7.86 -13.31 -4.41
C LYS A 74 8.56 -13.63 -3.09
N ARG A 75 9.86 -13.34 -2.98
CA ARG A 75 10.62 -13.57 -1.74
C ARG A 75 10.06 -12.78 -0.58
N TYR A 76 9.67 -11.53 -0.85
CA TYR A 76 9.04 -10.69 0.14
C TYR A 76 7.75 -11.33 0.67
N LEU A 77 6.81 -11.70 -0.21
CA LEU A 77 5.57 -12.35 0.20
C LEU A 77 5.81 -13.67 0.95
N GLN A 78 6.74 -14.51 0.50
CA GLN A 78 7.08 -15.76 1.19
C GLN A 78 7.66 -15.55 2.59
N ARG A 79 8.31 -14.41 2.83
CA ARG A 79 8.89 -14.07 4.13
C ARG A 79 7.86 -13.54 5.11
N VAL A 80 6.89 -12.75 4.63
CA VAL A 80 5.99 -11.96 5.50
C VAL A 80 4.57 -12.50 5.57
N MET A 81 4.13 -13.30 4.60
CA MET A 81 2.78 -13.86 4.57
C MET A 81 2.77 -15.28 5.12
N ALA A 82 1.67 -15.63 5.79
CA ALA A 82 1.40 -17.03 6.15
C ALA A 82 1.27 -17.90 4.88
N SER A 83 1.57 -19.20 5.02
CA SER A 83 1.49 -20.16 3.91
C SER A 83 0.09 -20.27 3.29
N ASP A 84 -0.93 -19.94 4.06
CA ASP A 84 -2.36 -19.99 3.74
C ASP A 84 -2.99 -18.59 3.61
N VAL A 85 -2.20 -17.56 3.33
CA VAL A 85 -2.72 -16.20 3.08
C VAL A 85 -3.86 -16.22 2.05
N ALA A 86 -4.99 -15.61 2.39
CA ALA A 86 -6.15 -15.58 1.51
C ALA A 86 -6.02 -14.48 0.43
N SER A 87 -6.48 -14.78 -0.77
CA SER A 87 -6.60 -13.85 -1.89
C SER A 87 -7.94 -14.06 -2.60
N ASN A 88 -8.31 -13.17 -3.53
CA ASN A 88 -9.56 -13.29 -4.29
C ASN A 88 -9.60 -14.54 -5.19
N ARG A 89 -8.46 -15.22 -5.38
CA ARG A 89 -8.32 -16.41 -6.23
C ARG A 89 -8.00 -17.69 -5.45
N GLY A 90 -7.87 -17.64 -4.14
CA GLY A 90 -7.58 -18.82 -3.32
C GLY A 90 -6.63 -18.53 -2.16
N PHE A 91 -5.77 -19.49 -1.84
CA PHE A 91 -4.86 -19.43 -0.70
C PHE A 91 -3.39 -19.55 -1.10
N GLY A 92 -2.53 -18.93 -0.31
CA GLY A 92 -1.08 -18.95 -0.43
C GLY A 92 -0.50 -17.89 -1.37
N VAL A 93 0.81 -17.71 -1.28
CA VAL A 93 1.56 -16.68 -2.02
C VAL A 93 1.36 -16.77 -3.53
N GLN A 94 1.22 -17.98 -4.08
CA GLN A 94 1.01 -18.15 -5.52
C GLN A 94 -0.33 -17.57 -5.98
N ALA A 95 -1.40 -17.73 -5.19
CA ALA A 95 -2.71 -17.15 -5.52
C ALA A 95 -2.65 -15.62 -5.50
N LEU A 96 -1.98 -15.04 -4.50
CA LEU A 96 -1.77 -13.59 -4.39
C LEU A 96 -0.95 -13.03 -5.57
N LEU A 97 0.09 -13.73 -6.02
CA LEU A 97 0.87 -13.33 -7.20
C LEU A 97 0.05 -13.39 -8.49
N VAL A 98 -0.85 -14.36 -8.64
CA VAL A 98 -1.77 -14.44 -9.79
C VAL A 98 -2.79 -13.29 -9.78
N ASP A 99 -3.23 -12.86 -8.60
CA ASP A 99 -4.04 -11.65 -8.45
C ASP A 99 -3.29 -10.40 -8.91
N TRP A 100 -2.05 -10.23 -8.46
CA TRP A 100 -1.18 -9.13 -8.90
C TRP A 100 -0.91 -9.14 -10.40
N ARG A 101 -0.63 -10.31 -10.98
CA ARG A 101 -0.50 -10.46 -12.44
C ARG A 101 -1.75 -9.98 -13.16
N SER A 102 -2.92 -10.39 -12.67
CA SER A 102 -4.20 -10.03 -13.27
C SER A 102 -4.49 -8.53 -13.21
N LEU A 103 -4.14 -7.87 -12.09
CA LEU A 103 -4.26 -6.42 -11.96
C LEU A 103 -3.31 -5.70 -12.91
N SER A 104 -2.07 -6.17 -13.01
CA SER A 104 -1.03 -5.56 -13.86
C SER A 104 -1.37 -5.69 -15.35
N LEU A 105 -1.89 -6.84 -15.78
CA LEU A 105 -2.31 -7.08 -17.18
C LEU A 105 -3.53 -6.24 -17.60
N ARG A 106 -4.40 -5.87 -16.67
CA ARG A 106 -5.62 -5.10 -16.98
C ARG A 106 -5.37 -3.60 -17.08
N HIS A 107 -4.24 -3.11 -16.58
CA HIS A 107 -4.00 -1.69 -16.40
C HIS A 107 -2.56 -1.31 -16.77
N ASP A 108 -2.38 -0.72 -17.96
CA ASP A 108 -1.08 -0.34 -18.54
C ASP A 108 -0.25 0.65 -17.69
N LYS A 109 -0.85 1.30 -16.69
CA LYS A 109 -0.16 2.16 -15.71
C LYS A 109 -0.82 2.07 -14.35
N LEU A 110 -0.80 0.87 -13.77
CA LEU A 110 -1.24 0.67 -12.40
C LEU A 110 -0.35 1.50 -11.46
N GLU A 111 -0.96 2.34 -10.63
CA GLU A 111 -0.28 2.95 -9.49
C GLU A 111 -1.11 2.74 -8.23
N LEU A 112 -0.53 2.03 -7.28
CA LEU A 112 -1.07 1.79 -5.95
C LEU A 112 -0.44 2.77 -4.96
N ALA A 113 -1.25 3.65 -4.39
CA ALA A 113 -0.82 4.62 -3.39
C ALA A 113 -1.44 4.29 -2.04
N LEU A 114 -0.60 4.01 -1.04
CA LEU A 114 -1.02 3.88 0.35
C LEU A 114 -1.46 5.26 0.87
N ALA A 115 -2.74 5.39 1.23
CA ALA A 115 -3.31 6.64 1.70
C ALA A 115 -3.33 6.74 3.23
N LYS A 116 -3.57 5.61 3.91
CA LYS A 116 -3.65 5.53 5.37
C LYS A 116 -3.31 4.13 5.83
N LEU A 117 -2.65 4.04 6.99
CA LEU A 117 -2.22 2.78 7.58
C LEU A 117 -2.36 2.86 9.10
N ASP A 118 -3.14 1.95 9.68
CA ASP A 118 -3.43 1.94 11.11
C ASP A 118 -3.55 0.52 11.67
N TYR A 119 -3.40 0.40 12.98
CA TYR A 119 -3.79 -0.80 13.70
C TYR A 119 -5.31 -0.85 13.87
N GLY A 120 -5.90 -1.96 13.44
CA GLY A 120 -7.29 -2.32 13.70
C GLY A 120 -7.45 -3.08 15.02
N VAL A 121 -8.52 -3.88 15.09
CA VAL A 121 -8.84 -4.70 16.26
C VAL A 121 -8.05 -6.02 16.19
N LYS A 122 -7.49 -6.49 17.32
CA LYS A 122 -6.82 -7.80 17.46
C LYS A 122 -5.70 -8.02 16.43
N ASP A 123 -4.66 -7.20 16.51
CA ASP A 123 -3.42 -7.30 15.72
C ASP A 123 -3.56 -7.16 14.20
N VAL A 124 -4.76 -6.84 13.71
CA VAL A 124 -5.01 -6.55 12.29
C VAL A 124 -4.40 -5.21 11.92
N VAL A 125 -3.75 -5.14 10.76
CA VAL A 125 -3.35 -3.88 10.13
C VAL A 125 -4.34 -3.53 9.02
N VAL A 126 -4.87 -2.32 9.08
CA VAL A 126 -5.81 -1.80 8.07
C VAL A 126 -5.08 -0.80 7.19
N ALA A 127 -5.10 -1.07 5.89
CA ALA A 127 -4.53 -0.19 4.88
C ALA A 127 -5.64 0.33 3.96
N ASP A 128 -5.79 1.66 3.91
CA ASP A 128 -6.58 2.30 2.85
C ASP A 128 -5.62 2.68 1.72
N ALA A 129 -5.89 2.16 0.52
CA ALA A 129 -5.10 2.43 -0.66
C ALA A 129 -5.97 2.96 -1.81
N LYS A 130 -5.34 3.78 -2.65
CA LYS A 130 -5.91 4.27 -3.90
C LYS A 130 -5.22 3.58 -5.05
N ILE A 131 -6.01 3.15 -6.02
CA ILE A 131 -5.50 2.61 -7.28
C ILE A 131 -5.80 3.63 -8.38
N TYR A 132 -4.75 4.00 -9.11
CA TYR A 132 -4.84 4.84 -10.30
C TYR A 132 -4.51 3.99 -11.53
N THR A 133 -5.27 4.19 -12.61
CA THR A 133 -5.13 3.45 -13.87
C THR A 133 -5.38 4.40 -15.04
N THR A 134 -4.70 4.17 -16.17
CA THR A 134 -4.72 5.08 -17.33
C THR A 134 -6.10 5.32 -17.93
N GLU A 135 -7.05 4.38 -17.83
CA GLU A 135 -8.37 4.49 -18.47
C GLU A 135 -9.41 5.29 -17.68
N SER A 136 -9.12 5.69 -16.44
CA SER A 136 -10.07 6.54 -15.70
C SER A 136 -9.36 7.50 -14.75
N GLN A 137 -9.65 8.79 -14.91
CA GLN A 137 -9.59 9.80 -13.84
C GLN A 137 -10.60 9.50 -12.70
N ASN A 138 -10.92 8.22 -12.44
CA ASN A 138 -11.75 7.78 -11.34
C ASN A 138 -10.88 6.94 -10.41
N ALA A 139 -10.60 7.46 -9.22
CA ALA A 139 -9.89 6.73 -8.18
C ALA A 139 -10.81 5.66 -7.59
N CYS A 140 -10.47 4.38 -7.74
CA CYS A 140 -11.15 3.31 -7.02
C CYS A 140 -10.50 3.18 -5.63
N SER A 141 -11.20 3.61 -4.58
CA SER A 141 -10.77 3.38 -3.20
C SER A 141 -11.04 1.92 -2.85
N THR A 142 -9.99 1.16 -2.60
CA THR A 142 -10.11 -0.24 -2.16
C THR A 142 -9.47 -0.36 -0.79
N ARG A 143 -10.25 -0.83 0.19
CA ARG A 143 -9.75 -1.11 1.53
C ARG A 143 -9.18 -2.52 1.56
N TYR A 144 -7.92 -2.65 1.95
CA TYR A 144 -7.28 -3.95 2.14
C TYR A 144 -7.20 -4.25 3.64
N LEU A 145 -7.66 -5.44 4.03
CA LEU A 145 -7.45 -6.01 5.35
C LEU A 145 -6.23 -6.93 5.25
N LEU A 146 -5.16 -6.61 5.96
CA LEU A 146 -3.99 -7.45 6.07
C LEU A 146 -3.99 -8.00 7.50
N VAL A 147 -4.24 -9.30 7.60
CA VAL A 147 -4.23 -10.07 8.86
C VAL A 147 -2.82 -10.58 9.10
#